data_AF-A0A381FG81-F1
#
_entry.id   AF-A0A381FG81-F1
#
_cell.length_a   1.000
_cell.length_b   1.000
_cell.length_c   1.000
_cell.angle_alpha   90.00
_cell.angle_beta   90.00
_cell.angle_gamma   90.00
#
_symmetry.space_group_name_H-M   'P 1'
#
loop_
_entity.id
_entity.type
_entity.pdbx_description
1 polymer ?
#
loop_
_entity_poly.entity_id
_entity_poly.type
_entity_poly.pdbx_seq_one_letter_code
_entity_poly.pdbx_strand_id
1 'polypeptide(L)'
;MKIKLSLLLLMMTALYFAQSNQFIYEYTFKIDSLNRDKSDTENMVLQTTPKGSKFYSQVKAVYDSTMTAAFKDARTTQKVHFDFTSLKQAKVNTEVIKTYPDYKRTLKKEISSNDLLINNDKKLDWKISNEKSKVLGYDVQKATTTLYGRKWNVWFAPEIPIQDGPHEFCGLPGLIVKAEDAKGDHSFTLIGTRKIEVSPDEILNKKAREIVINEEKFRKLWSDYKKDPAKNLRQTSGSTSISAPVSVSASITFDGKTYSQDEMLKLIEKERKEELQKNNNFLELDLYR
;
A
#
# COMPACT_ATOMS: atom_id res chain seq x y z
N MET A 1 -14.07 -46.25 16.10
CA MET A 1 -13.35 -45.93 14.84
C MET A 1 -13.86 -44.65 14.18
N LYS A 2 -15.17 -44.45 14.03
CA LYS A 2 -15.78 -43.26 13.40
C LYS A 2 -15.35 -41.91 14.04
N ILE A 3 -15.29 -41.81 15.36
CA ILE A 3 -14.86 -40.58 16.06
C ILE A 3 -13.38 -40.26 15.80
N LYS A 4 -12.50 -41.26 15.82
CA LYS A 4 -11.07 -41.09 15.52
C LYS A 4 -10.84 -40.66 14.06
N LEU A 5 -11.61 -41.23 13.12
CA LEU A 5 -11.56 -40.87 11.71
C LEU A 5 -12.09 -39.44 11.48
N SER A 6 -13.15 -39.06 12.19
CA SER A 6 -13.71 -37.71 12.13
C SER A 6 -12.76 -36.66 12.72
N LEU A 7 -12.07 -36.98 13.83
CA LEU A 7 -11.04 -36.11 14.40
C LEU A 7 -9.84 -35.95 13.44
N LEU A 8 -9.40 -37.05 12.83
CA LEU A 8 -8.30 -37.05 11.85
C LEU A 8 -8.63 -36.19 10.62
N LEU A 9 -9.87 -36.30 10.12
CA LEU A 9 -10.35 -35.50 8.99
C LEU A 9 -10.41 -34.01 9.35
N LEU A 10 -10.87 -33.68 10.56
CA LEU A 10 -10.94 -32.31 11.09
C LEU A 10 -9.53 -31.71 11.26
N MET A 11 -8.58 -32.52 11.72
CA MET A 11 -7.17 -32.13 11.86
C MET A 11 -6.48 -31.92 10.50
N MET A 12 -6.77 -32.76 9.51
CA MET A 12 -6.26 -32.55 8.15
C MET A 12 -6.82 -31.30 7.49
N THR A 13 -8.09 -30.97 7.70
CA THR A 13 -8.65 -29.69 7.23
C THR A 13 -8.00 -28.50 7.92
N ALA A 14 -7.70 -28.58 9.22
CA ALA A 14 -7.04 -27.50 9.96
C ALA A 14 -5.61 -27.21 9.46
N LEU A 15 -4.87 -28.23 9.02
CA LEU A 15 -3.53 -28.07 8.44
C LEU A 15 -3.55 -27.40 7.06
N TYR A 16 -4.65 -27.54 6.29
CA TYR A 16 -4.82 -26.85 5.01
C TYR A 16 -5.04 -25.34 5.19
N PHE A 17 -5.71 -24.91 6.27
CA PHE A 17 -5.96 -23.49 6.56
C PHE A 17 -4.75 -22.75 7.17
N ALA A 18 -3.66 -23.46 7.50
CA ALA A 18 -2.47 -22.86 8.10
C ALA A 18 -1.44 -22.32 7.08
N GLN A 19 -1.73 -22.36 5.78
CA GLN A 19 -0.78 -21.97 4.72
C GLN A 19 -0.82 -20.48 4.44
N SER A 20 0.37 -19.86 4.37
CA SER A 20 0.52 -18.48 3.91
C SER A 20 0.56 -18.46 2.37
N ASN A 21 -0.14 -17.49 1.78
CA ASN A 21 -0.24 -17.34 0.33
C ASN A 21 0.17 -15.92 -0.08
N GLN A 22 0.63 -15.80 -1.31
CA GLN A 22 0.88 -14.53 -1.94
C GLN A 22 0.14 -14.44 -3.28
N PHE A 23 -0.55 -13.34 -3.46
CA PHE A 23 -1.27 -12.98 -4.67
C PHE A 23 -0.66 -11.70 -5.24
N ILE A 24 -0.42 -11.68 -6.54
CA ILE A 24 0.12 -10.52 -7.26
C ILE A 24 -1.02 -9.93 -8.07
N TYR A 25 -1.26 -8.64 -7.90
CA TYR A 25 -2.24 -7.87 -8.64
C TYR A 25 -1.55 -6.85 -9.53
N GLU A 26 -1.98 -6.74 -10.77
CA GLU A 26 -1.72 -5.55 -11.56
C GLU A 26 -2.70 -4.46 -11.13
N TYR A 27 -2.18 -3.33 -10.66
CA TYR A 27 -2.97 -2.15 -10.32
C TYR A 27 -2.77 -1.08 -11.38
N THR A 28 -3.83 -0.78 -12.13
CA THR A 28 -3.86 0.29 -13.12
C THR A 28 -4.66 1.46 -12.57
N PHE A 29 -4.10 2.68 -12.67
CA PHE A 29 -4.72 3.88 -12.12
C PHE A 29 -4.44 5.14 -12.94
N LYS A 30 -5.36 6.10 -12.85
CA LYS A 30 -5.28 7.41 -13.49
C LYS A 30 -5.23 8.51 -12.44
N ILE A 31 -4.04 8.89 -11.99
CA ILE A 31 -3.89 9.82 -10.85
C ILE A 31 -4.22 11.27 -11.19
N ASP A 32 -4.02 11.67 -12.45
CA ASP A 32 -4.31 13.01 -12.95
C ASP A 32 -5.68 13.06 -13.61
N SER A 33 -6.66 13.64 -12.90
CA SER A 33 -8.03 13.77 -13.42
C SER A 33 -8.14 14.71 -14.61
N LEU A 34 -7.15 15.57 -14.88
CA LEU A 34 -7.11 16.46 -16.04
C LEU A 34 -6.48 15.78 -17.26
N ASN A 35 -5.76 14.67 -17.07
CA ASN A 35 -5.16 13.89 -18.13
C ASN A 35 -5.62 12.42 -18.07
N ARG A 36 -6.88 12.19 -18.46
CA ARG A 36 -7.55 10.89 -18.33
C ARG A 36 -7.06 9.82 -19.32
N ASP A 37 -6.25 10.19 -20.30
CA ASP A 37 -5.64 9.26 -21.26
C ASP A 37 -4.36 8.63 -20.70
N LYS A 38 -3.72 9.30 -19.72
CA LYS A 38 -2.54 8.77 -19.05
C LYS A 38 -2.95 7.80 -17.93
N SER A 39 -2.53 6.55 -18.07
CA SER A 39 -2.63 5.53 -17.03
C SER A 39 -1.25 5.09 -16.57
N ASP A 40 -1.12 4.86 -15.27
CA ASP A 40 0.02 4.22 -14.66
C ASP A 40 -0.36 2.81 -14.21
N THR A 41 0.64 1.92 -14.16
CA THR A 41 0.46 0.54 -13.72
C THR A 41 1.56 0.17 -12.73
N GLU A 42 1.20 -0.58 -11.69
CA GLU A 42 2.13 -1.09 -10.69
C GLU A 42 1.71 -2.46 -10.16
N ASN A 43 2.67 -3.37 -9.97
CA ASN A 43 2.39 -4.65 -9.35
C ASN A 43 2.27 -4.49 -7.83
N MET A 44 1.14 -4.95 -7.30
CA MET A 44 0.83 -4.98 -5.89
C MET A 44 0.83 -6.42 -5.38
N VAL A 45 1.20 -6.60 -4.12
CA VAL A 45 1.31 -7.90 -3.47
C VAL A 45 0.33 -7.95 -2.32
N LEU A 46 -0.55 -8.96 -2.32
CA LEU A 46 -1.32 -9.38 -1.15
C LEU A 46 -0.66 -10.62 -0.56
N GLN A 47 -0.13 -10.52 0.65
CA GLN A 47 0.30 -11.68 1.43
C GLN A 47 -0.75 -12.00 2.49
N THR A 48 -1.21 -13.25 2.54
CA THR A 48 -2.19 -13.72 3.53
C THR A 48 -1.57 -14.77 4.41
N THR A 49 -1.88 -14.73 5.70
CA THR A 49 -1.50 -15.69 6.73
C THR A 49 -2.72 -16.07 7.56
N PRO A 50 -2.62 -17.07 8.45
CA PRO A 50 -3.71 -17.38 9.38
C PRO A 50 -4.10 -16.23 10.33
N LYS A 51 -3.20 -15.27 10.62
CA LYS A 51 -3.48 -14.14 11.53
C LYS A 51 -3.96 -12.88 10.82
N GLY A 52 -3.84 -12.80 9.49
CA GLY A 52 -4.13 -11.57 8.76
C GLY A 52 -3.42 -11.50 7.42
N SER A 53 -3.52 -10.33 6.79
CA SER A 53 -2.89 -10.05 5.51
C SER A 53 -2.24 -8.67 5.43
N LYS A 54 -1.36 -8.53 4.44
CA LYS A 54 -0.73 -7.26 4.08
C LYS A 54 -0.75 -7.07 2.57
N PHE A 55 -1.23 -5.90 2.15
CA PHE A 55 -1.25 -5.46 0.76
C PHE A 55 -0.29 -4.29 0.57
N TYR A 56 0.63 -4.38 -0.38
CA TYR A 56 1.69 -3.39 -0.57
C TYR A 56 2.26 -3.40 -1.99
N SER A 57 2.99 -2.36 -2.38
CA SER A 57 3.66 -2.28 -3.68
C SER A 57 4.86 -3.21 -3.76
N GLN A 58 4.94 -4.00 -4.84
CA GLN A 58 6.12 -4.83 -5.11
C GLN A 58 7.35 -3.96 -5.35
N VAL A 59 7.20 -2.83 -6.06
CA VAL A 59 8.28 -1.89 -6.36
C VAL A 59 8.82 -1.30 -5.06
N LYS A 60 7.92 -0.86 -4.16
CA LYS A 60 8.31 -0.33 -2.85
C LYS A 60 9.06 -1.36 -2.01
N ALA A 61 8.59 -2.61 -1.99
CA ALA A 61 9.25 -3.67 -1.22
C ALA A 61 10.67 -3.97 -1.72
N VAL A 62 10.87 -3.99 -3.05
CA VAL A 62 12.22 -4.16 -3.65
C VAL A 62 13.12 -2.98 -3.31
N TYR A 63 12.59 -1.76 -3.40
CA TYR A 63 13.32 -0.55 -3.05
C TYR A 63 13.75 -0.57 -1.57
N ASP A 64 12.81 -0.75 -0.65
CA ASP A 64 13.06 -0.73 0.80
C ASP A 64 14.01 -1.87 1.22
N SER A 65 13.88 -3.05 0.63
CA SER A 65 14.78 -4.19 0.87
C SER A 65 16.20 -3.89 0.42
N THR A 66 16.36 -3.31 -0.77
CA THR A 66 17.67 -2.95 -1.35
C THR A 66 18.34 -1.85 -0.53
N MET A 67 17.59 -0.82 -0.10
CA MET A 67 18.09 0.20 0.84
C MET A 67 18.60 -0.45 2.13
N THR A 68 17.78 -1.29 2.74
CA THR A 68 18.09 -1.92 4.02
C THR A 68 19.34 -2.79 3.92
N ALA A 69 19.45 -3.60 2.87
CA ALA A 69 20.63 -4.42 2.61
C ALA A 69 21.89 -3.57 2.42
N ALA A 70 21.81 -2.51 1.62
CA ALA A 70 22.93 -1.60 1.38
C ALA A 70 23.38 -0.91 2.68
N PHE A 71 22.47 -0.37 3.49
CA PHE A 71 22.83 0.26 4.77
C PHE A 71 23.39 -0.74 5.79
N LYS A 72 22.90 -1.99 5.78
CA LYS A 72 23.46 -3.05 6.62
C LYS A 72 24.89 -3.40 6.19
N ASP A 73 25.12 -3.54 4.90
CA ASP A 73 26.45 -3.79 4.33
C ASP A 73 27.41 -2.65 4.68
N ALA A 74 27.02 -1.40 4.48
CA ALA A 74 27.84 -0.24 4.80
C ALA A 74 28.25 -0.14 6.27
N ARG A 75 27.39 -0.57 7.21
CA ARG A 75 27.75 -0.65 8.63
C ARG A 75 28.86 -1.67 8.89
N THR A 76 28.96 -2.70 8.05
CA THR A 76 30.00 -3.74 8.16
C THR A 76 31.25 -3.43 7.33
N THR A 77 31.10 -2.82 6.14
CA THR A 77 32.16 -2.60 5.17
C THR A 77 32.71 -1.17 5.18
N GLN A 78 32.16 -0.29 6.02
CA GLN A 78 32.44 1.15 6.05
C GLN A 78 32.24 1.84 4.70
N LYS A 79 31.43 1.25 3.80
CA LYS A 79 31.09 1.85 2.52
C LYS A 79 30.26 3.12 2.73
N VAL A 80 30.74 4.24 2.20
CA VAL A 80 30.08 5.56 2.34
C VAL A 80 29.37 6.02 1.07
N HIS A 81 29.57 5.31 -0.05
CA HIS A 81 28.93 5.62 -1.32
C HIS A 81 27.83 4.62 -1.65
N PHE A 82 26.63 5.16 -1.89
CA PHE A 82 25.46 4.40 -2.32
C PHE A 82 24.96 4.96 -3.63
N ASP A 83 24.73 4.07 -4.60
CA ASP A 83 24.07 4.42 -5.85
C ASP A 83 22.75 3.66 -5.94
N PHE A 84 21.67 4.42 -5.95
CA PHE A 84 20.30 3.92 -6.03
C PHE A 84 19.56 4.43 -7.26
N THR A 85 20.27 5.07 -8.20
CA THR A 85 19.70 5.67 -9.40
C THR A 85 19.03 4.64 -10.32
N SER A 86 19.48 3.38 -10.27
CA SER A 86 18.90 2.26 -11.02
C SER A 86 17.61 1.70 -10.42
N LEU A 87 17.25 2.08 -9.19
CA LEU A 87 16.06 1.57 -8.53
C LEU A 87 14.82 2.34 -8.97
N LYS A 88 13.79 1.60 -9.37
CA LYS A 88 12.49 2.17 -9.67
C LYS A 88 11.85 2.70 -8.38
N GLN A 89 11.32 3.91 -8.45
CA GLN A 89 10.49 4.46 -7.39
C GLN A 89 9.05 3.93 -7.52
N ALA A 90 8.45 3.59 -6.38
CA ALA A 90 7.06 3.19 -6.34
C ALA A 90 6.16 4.41 -6.53
N LYS A 91 5.11 4.26 -7.34
CA LYS A 91 4.03 5.23 -7.47
C LYS A 91 2.96 5.02 -6.40
N VAL A 92 2.95 3.83 -5.77
CA VAL A 92 2.00 3.48 -4.72
C VAL A 92 2.74 3.21 -3.40
N ASN A 93 2.64 4.17 -2.48
CA ASN A 93 3.26 4.10 -1.15
C ASN A 93 2.31 3.59 -0.05
N THR A 94 1.12 3.16 -0.44
CA THR A 94 0.10 2.71 0.51
C THR A 94 0.32 1.27 0.89
N GLU A 95 0.31 0.98 2.20
CA GLU A 95 0.21 -0.39 2.71
C GLU A 95 -1.12 -0.57 3.43
N VAL A 96 -1.76 -1.72 3.26
CA VAL A 96 -2.97 -2.08 4.00
C VAL A 96 -2.68 -3.34 4.80
N ILE A 97 -2.96 -3.30 6.09
CA ILE A 97 -2.88 -4.46 6.98
C ILE A 97 -4.29 -4.84 7.39
N LYS A 98 -4.61 -6.13 7.34
CA LYS A 98 -5.90 -6.67 7.80
C LYS A 98 -5.64 -7.73 8.85
N THR A 99 -6.24 -7.62 10.03
CA THR A 99 -6.10 -8.64 11.08
C THR A 99 -7.29 -9.59 11.06
N TYR A 100 -7.06 -10.88 11.26
CA TYR A 100 -8.10 -11.90 11.33
C TYR A 100 -8.40 -12.30 12.78
N PRO A 101 -9.61 -12.79 13.09
CA PRO A 101 -10.73 -13.07 12.19
C PRO A 101 -11.70 -11.89 11.98
N ASP A 102 -11.45 -10.74 12.61
CA ASP A 102 -12.36 -9.59 12.60
C ASP A 102 -12.25 -8.71 11.36
N TYR A 103 -11.22 -8.92 10.53
CA TYR A 103 -10.92 -8.14 9.34
C TYR A 103 -10.80 -6.64 9.64
N LYS A 104 -10.25 -6.29 10.81
CA LYS A 104 -9.90 -4.88 11.09
C LYS A 104 -8.83 -4.44 10.12
N ARG A 105 -9.03 -3.27 9.51
CA ARG A 105 -8.13 -2.74 8.49
C ARG A 105 -7.34 -1.58 9.06
N THR A 106 -6.07 -1.54 8.76
CA THR A 106 -5.17 -0.43 9.05
C THR A 106 -4.54 0.01 7.74
N LEU A 107 -4.80 1.25 7.36
CA LEU A 107 -4.21 1.90 6.21
C LEU A 107 -2.95 2.64 6.67
N LYS A 108 -1.79 2.27 6.11
CA LYS A 108 -0.54 2.98 6.32
C LYS A 108 -0.33 3.99 5.19
N LYS A 109 -0.19 5.25 5.57
CA LYS A 109 0.07 6.37 4.68
C LYS A 109 1.30 7.14 5.15
N GLU A 110 2.01 7.72 4.20
CA GLU A 110 3.11 8.62 4.48
C GLU A 110 2.69 10.04 4.15
N ILE A 111 2.89 10.96 5.09
CA ILE A 111 2.87 12.40 4.81
C ILE A 111 4.21 12.95 5.23
N SER A 112 4.96 13.48 4.26
CA SER A 112 6.33 13.96 4.44
C SER A 112 7.28 12.88 4.94
N SER A 113 7.56 12.82 6.24
CA SER A 113 8.49 11.85 6.85
C SER A 113 7.84 11.04 7.96
N ASN A 114 6.51 11.18 8.10
CA ASN A 114 5.74 10.52 9.14
C ASN A 114 4.96 9.34 8.53
N ASP A 115 5.18 8.17 9.10
CA ASP A 115 4.35 6.99 8.88
C ASP A 115 3.09 7.09 9.75
N LEU A 116 1.94 7.24 9.10
CA LEU A 116 0.64 7.38 9.73
C LEU A 116 -0.16 6.09 9.55
N LEU A 117 -0.70 5.57 10.65
CA LEU A 117 -1.63 4.43 10.65
C LEU A 117 -3.05 4.93 10.87
N ILE A 118 -3.93 4.65 9.92
CA ILE A 118 -5.34 5.02 9.94
C ILE A 118 -6.14 3.74 10.11
N ASN A 119 -6.74 3.55 11.27
CA ASN A 119 -7.59 2.39 11.53
C ASN A 119 -8.97 2.61 10.88
N ASN A 120 -9.46 1.60 10.17
CA ASN A 120 -10.77 1.61 9.52
C ASN A 120 -11.56 0.34 9.86
N ASP A 121 -12.39 0.45 10.89
CA ASP A 121 -13.20 -0.65 11.40
C ASP A 121 -14.58 -0.78 10.73
N LYS A 122 -14.90 0.07 9.75
CA LYS A 122 -16.22 0.10 9.08
C LYS A 122 -16.39 -1.07 8.11
N LYS A 123 -17.13 -2.12 8.49
CA LYS A 123 -17.43 -3.24 7.58
C LYS A 123 -17.96 -2.75 6.23
N LEU A 124 -17.51 -3.39 5.16
CA LEU A 124 -17.98 -3.12 3.81
C LEU A 124 -19.39 -3.69 3.64
N ASP A 125 -20.31 -2.84 3.17
CA ASP A 125 -21.66 -3.26 2.80
C ASP A 125 -21.63 -3.79 1.35
N TRP A 126 -21.63 -5.12 1.22
CA TRP A 126 -21.54 -5.80 -0.07
C TRP A 126 -22.92 -6.13 -0.62
N LYS A 127 -23.16 -5.74 -1.87
CA LYS A 127 -24.31 -6.21 -2.66
C LYS A 127 -23.83 -7.26 -3.66
N ILE A 128 -23.99 -8.52 -3.29
CA ILE A 128 -23.65 -9.67 -4.14
C ILE A 128 -24.76 -9.83 -5.18
N SER A 129 -24.37 -9.95 -6.45
CA SER A 129 -25.29 -10.17 -7.57
C SER A 129 -25.23 -11.62 -8.04
N ASN A 130 -26.22 -12.07 -8.81
CA ASN A 130 -26.21 -13.40 -9.44
C ASN A 130 -25.36 -13.45 -10.73
N GLU A 131 -24.72 -12.34 -11.11
CA GLU A 131 -23.85 -12.28 -12.28
C GLU A 131 -22.59 -13.11 -12.03
N LYS A 132 -22.41 -14.15 -12.84
CA LYS A 132 -21.24 -15.03 -12.85
C LYS A 132 -20.43 -14.79 -14.11
N SER A 133 -19.12 -14.93 -14.00
CA SER A 133 -18.20 -14.80 -15.13
C SER A 133 -16.97 -15.70 -14.92
N LYS A 134 -16.02 -15.64 -15.84
CA LYS A 134 -14.69 -16.22 -15.68
C LYS A 134 -13.63 -15.13 -15.74
N VAL A 135 -12.75 -15.09 -14.74
CA VAL A 135 -11.60 -14.19 -14.69
C VAL A 135 -10.37 -15.04 -14.42
N LEU A 136 -9.40 -15.03 -15.34
CA LEU A 136 -8.15 -15.80 -15.24
C LEU A 136 -8.36 -17.31 -15.01
N GLY A 137 -9.43 -17.86 -15.59
CA GLY A 137 -9.80 -19.27 -15.43
C GLY A 137 -10.69 -19.58 -14.22
N TYR A 138 -10.75 -18.69 -13.22
CA TYR A 138 -11.58 -18.83 -12.03
C TYR A 138 -13.06 -18.55 -12.33
N ASP A 139 -13.97 -19.38 -11.81
CA ASP A 139 -15.39 -19.04 -11.76
C ASP A 139 -15.62 -17.96 -10.70
N VAL A 140 -16.12 -16.81 -11.14
CA VAL A 140 -16.27 -15.64 -10.28
C VAL A 140 -17.72 -15.17 -10.20
N GLN A 141 -18.05 -14.53 -9.08
CA GLN A 141 -19.32 -13.86 -8.86
C GLN A 141 -19.08 -12.38 -8.59
N LYS A 142 -19.96 -11.54 -9.14
CA LYS A 142 -19.85 -10.09 -9.00
C LYS A 142 -20.52 -9.60 -7.72
N ALA A 143 -19.86 -8.68 -7.03
CA ALA A 143 -20.41 -7.90 -5.93
C ALA A 143 -20.11 -6.41 -6.14
N THR A 144 -20.88 -5.55 -5.46
CA THR A 144 -20.65 -4.10 -5.49
C THR A 144 -20.63 -3.53 -4.08
N THR A 145 -19.87 -2.45 -3.88
CA THR A 145 -19.86 -1.69 -2.62
C THR A 145 -19.49 -0.23 -2.89
N THR A 146 -19.58 0.60 -1.85
CA THR A 146 -19.05 1.97 -1.87
C THR A 146 -17.94 2.09 -0.83
N LEU A 147 -16.76 2.52 -1.26
CA LEU A 147 -15.59 2.69 -0.41
C LEU A 147 -14.84 3.95 -0.84
N TYR A 148 -14.52 4.82 0.13
CA TYR A 148 -13.85 6.11 -0.08
C TYR A 148 -14.48 6.97 -1.18
N GLY A 149 -15.81 7.10 -1.16
CA GLY A 149 -16.52 7.94 -2.12
C GLY A 149 -16.57 7.38 -3.54
N ARG A 150 -16.09 6.14 -3.75
CA ARG A 150 -16.11 5.43 -5.04
C ARG A 150 -17.07 4.25 -4.98
N LYS A 151 -17.82 4.05 -6.06
CA LYS A 151 -18.58 2.82 -6.31
C LYS A 151 -17.64 1.81 -6.95
N TRP A 152 -17.62 0.59 -6.42
CA TRP A 152 -16.75 -0.48 -6.88
C TRP A 152 -17.57 -1.65 -7.42
N ASN A 153 -17.13 -2.17 -8.57
CA ASN A 153 -17.51 -3.48 -9.07
C ASN A 153 -16.37 -4.45 -8.76
N VAL A 154 -16.66 -5.55 -8.08
CA VAL A 154 -15.66 -6.55 -7.72
C VAL A 154 -16.12 -7.94 -8.16
N TRP A 155 -15.17 -8.80 -8.48
CA TRP A 155 -15.38 -10.20 -8.80
C TRP A 155 -14.55 -11.04 -7.85
N PHE A 156 -15.22 -11.93 -7.13
CA PHE A 156 -14.59 -12.85 -6.19
C PHE A 156 -14.73 -14.29 -6.66
N ALA A 157 -13.71 -15.11 -6.39
CA ALA A 157 -13.64 -16.53 -6.74
C ALA A 157 -13.94 -17.39 -5.51
N PRO A 158 -15.12 -18.02 -5.41
CA PRO A 158 -15.48 -18.85 -4.25
C PRO A 158 -14.60 -20.08 -4.05
N GLU A 159 -13.95 -20.56 -5.13
CA GLU A 159 -13.03 -21.69 -5.10
C GLU A 159 -11.72 -21.41 -4.35
N ILE A 160 -11.38 -20.13 -4.13
CA ILE A 160 -10.28 -19.71 -3.26
C ILE A 160 -10.91 -19.20 -1.95
N PRO A 161 -11.05 -20.03 -0.89
CA PRO A 161 -11.82 -19.70 0.30
C PRO A 161 -11.08 -18.75 1.26
N ILE A 162 -10.59 -17.64 0.74
CA ILE A 162 -9.92 -16.55 1.46
C ILE A 162 -10.78 -15.31 1.32
N GLN A 163 -11.37 -14.80 2.40
CA GLN A 163 -12.28 -13.64 2.34
C GLN A 163 -11.53 -12.31 2.29
N ASP A 164 -10.60 -12.20 1.36
CA ASP A 164 -9.67 -11.07 1.24
C ASP A 164 -9.52 -10.61 -0.22
N GLY A 165 -8.75 -9.55 -0.45
CA GLY A 165 -8.62 -8.90 -1.74
C GLY A 165 -7.61 -7.76 -1.75
N PRO A 166 -7.44 -7.13 -2.92
CA PRO A 166 -6.58 -5.97 -3.06
C PRO A 166 -7.04 -4.81 -2.19
N HIS A 167 -6.11 -3.94 -1.81
CA HIS A 167 -6.39 -2.76 -0.96
C HIS A 167 -7.12 -3.16 0.33
N GLU A 168 -8.23 -2.51 0.68
CA GLU A 168 -9.06 -2.72 1.87
C GLU A 168 -10.27 -3.63 1.63
N PHE A 169 -10.40 -4.23 0.44
CA PHE A 169 -11.52 -5.12 0.14
C PHE A 169 -11.37 -6.46 0.85
N CYS A 170 -12.39 -6.88 1.58
CA CYS A 170 -12.45 -8.15 2.31
C CYS A 170 -13.91 -8.51 2.65
N GLY A 171 -14.14 -9.73 3.15
CA GLY A 171 -15.43 -10.17 3.69
C GLY A 171 -16.41 -10.77 2.67
N LEU A 172 -15.98 -11.00 1.43
CA LEU A 172 -16.74 -11.80 0.45
C LEU A 172 -16.40 -13.29 0.61
N PRO A 173 -17.31 -14.23 0.27
CA PRO A 173 -17.08 -15.67 0.42
C PRO A 173 -16.17 -16.22 -0.69
N GLY A 174 -14.95 -15.69 -0.79
CA GLY A 174 -13.93 -16.03 -1.77
C GLY A 174 -12.95 -14.88 -2.01
N LEU A 175 -11.80 -15.18 -2.61
CA LEU A 175 -10.77 -14.17 -2.89
C LEU A 175 -11.26 -13.22 -3.98
N ILE A 176 -11.11 -11.92 -3.76
CA ILE A 176 -11.42 -10.90 -4.77
C ILE A 176 -10.30 -10.88 -5.81
N VAL A 177 -10.56 -11.43 -7.01
CA VAL A 177 -9.57 -11.54 -8.08
C VAL A 177 -9.57 -10.34 -9.03
N LYS A 178 -10.65 -9.54 -9.03
CA LYS A 178 -10.72 -8.29 -9.78
C LYS A 178 -11.55 -7.26 -9.02
N ALA A 179 -11.12 -6.00 -9.01
CA ALA A 179 -11.87 -4.87 -8.48
C ALA A 179 -11.64 -3.65 -9.36
N GLU A 180 -12.71 -2.98 -9.79
CA GLU A 180 -12.62 -1.75 -10.59
C GLU A 180 -13.63 -0.71 -10.10
N ASP A 181 -13.23 0.55 -10.08
CA ASP A 181 -14.17 1.62 -9.75
C ASP A 181 -15.09 1.90 -10.95
N ALA A 182 -16.27 2.46 -10.70
CA ALA A 182 -17.28 2.66 -11.74
C ALA A 182 -16.84 3.58 -12.88
N LYS A 183 -15.75 4.35 -12.70
CA LYS A 183 -15.17 5.23 -13.71
C LYS A 183 -14.05 4.56 -14.53
N GLY A 184 -13.58 3.39 -14.12
CA GLY A 184 -12.39 2.75 -14.70
C GLY A 184 -11.09 3.52 -14.43
N ASP A 185 -11.10 4.39 -13.42
CA ASP A 185 -9.94 5.19 -13.02
C ASP A 185 -8.98 4.38 -12.15
N HIS A 186 -9.48 3.36 -11.44
CA HIS A 186 -8.71 2.43 -10.62
C HIS A 186 -9.17 1.00 -10.87
N SER A 187 -8.23 0.11 -11.17
CA SER A 187 -8.51 -1.30 -11.41
C SER A 187 -7.40 -2.19 -10.86
N PHE A 188 -7.79 -3.21 -10.10
CA PHE A 188 -6.91 -4.29 -9.64
C PHE A 188 -7.33 -5.58 -10.34
N THR A 189 -6.37 -6.26 -10.96
CA THR A 189 -6.58 -7.57 -11.57
C THR A 189 -5.50 -8.53 -11.06
N LEU A 190 -5.92 -9.67 -10.53
CA LEU A 190 -4.98 -10.73 -10.14
C LEU A 190 -4.17 -11.17 -11.37
N ILE A 191 -2.88 -11.41 -11.22
CA ILE A 191 -2.01 -11.86 -12.32
C ILE A 191 -1.12 -13.04 -11.91
N GLY A 192 -1.06 -13.38 -10.62
CA GLY A 192 -0.28 -14.52 -10.17
C GLY A 192 -0.57 -14.91 -8.73
N THR A 193 -0.34 -16.18 -8.43
CA THR A 193 -0.51 -16.75 -7.10
C THR A 193 0.70 -17.63 -6.77
N ARG A 194 1.20 -17.57 -5.54
CA ARG A 194 2.24 -18.48 -5.05
C ARG A 194 2.03 -18.80 -3.57
N LYS A 195 2.40 -20.01 -3.18
CA LYS A 195 2.53 -20.37 -1.77
C LYS A 195 3.80 -19.76 -1.21
N ILE A 196 3.76 -19.35 0.06
CA ILE A 196 4.91 -18.77 0.75
C ILE A 196 5.02 -19.35 2.16
N GLU A 197 6.25 -19.42 2.66
CA GLU A 197 6.53 -19.74 4.05
C GLU A 197 6.98 -18.45 4.72
N VAL A 198 6.05 -17.79 5.43
CA VAL A 198 6.30 -16.54 6.15
C VAL A 198 5.61 -16.63 7.49
N SER A 199 6.30 -16.20 8.55
CA SER A 199 5.72 -16.19 9.89
C SER A 199 4.60 -15.13 9.96
N PRO A 200 3.45 -15.42 10.61
CA PRO A 200 2.37 -14.43 10.73
C PRO A 200 2.80 -13.12 11.38
N ASP A 201 3.78 -13.17 12.28
CA ASP A 201 4.24 -12.00 13.03
C ASP A 201 5.11 -11.07 12.16
N GLU A 202 5.84 -11.59 11.17
CA GLU A 202 6.60 -10.77 10.21
C GLU A 202 5.70 -9.83 9.39
N ILE A 203 4.48 -10.26 9.08
CA ILE A 203 3.55 -9.51 8.23
C ILE A 203 2.82 -8.41 9.00
N LEU A 204 2.59 -8.61 10.31
CA LEU A 204 1.80 -7.72 11.16
C LEU A 204 2.65 -6.80 12.07
N ASN A 205 3.98 -6.88 12.00
CA ASN A 205 4.87 -6.12 12.87
C ASN A 205 4.78 -4.61 12.64
N LYS A 206 4.44 -3.89 13.71
CA LYS A 206 4.46 -2.42 13.76
C LYS A 206 5.89 -1.92 13.92
N LYS A 207 6.25 -0.87 13.17
CA LYS A 207 7.54 -0.19 13.33
C LYS A 207 7.45 0.82 14.49
N ALA A 208 8.55 1.02 15.22
CA ALA A 208 8.61 1.88 16.41
C ALA A 208 8.28 3.38 16.17
N ARG A 209 8.11 3.82 14.92
CA ARG A 209 7.84 5.23 14.55
C ARG A 209 6.44 5.46 13.95
N GLU A 210 5.56 4.48 14.02
CA GLU A 210 4.22 4.56 13.42
C GLU A 210 3.23 5.30 14.33
N ILE A 211 2.59 6.36 13.80
CA ILE A 211 1.65 7.19 14.56
C ILE A 211 0.22 6.80 14.20
N VAL A 212 -0.53 6.28 15.17
CA VAL A 212 -1.96 5.96 14.99
C VAL A 212 -2.81 7.23 15.02
N ILE A 213 -3.64 7.43 14.01
CA ILE A 213 -4.55 8.56 13.86
C ILE A 213 -5.91 8.11 13.30
N ASN A 214 -6.92 8.96 13.40
CA ASN A 214 -8.21 8.76 12.72
C ASN A 214 -8.24 9.49 11.37
N GLU A 215 -9.28 9.22 10.56
CA GLU A 215 -9.46 9.83 9.24
C GLU A 215 -9.52 11.37 9.29
N GLU A 216 -10.14 11.95 10.33
CA GLU A 216 -10.29 13.40 10.48
C GLU A 216 -8.94 14.09 10.70
N LYS A 217 -8.12 13.52 11.59
CA LYS A 217 -6.76 14.00 11.83
C LYS A 217 -5.90 13.83 10.58
N PHE A 218 -6.08 12.75 9.82
CA PHE A 218 -5.39 12.60 8.53
C PHE A 218 -5.78 13.71 7.54
N ARG A 219 -7.08 13.98 7.35
CA ARG A 219 -7.56 15.07 6.49
C ARG A 219 -6.96 16.42 6.88
N LYS A 220 -6.88 16.71 8.18
CA LYS A 220 -6.24 17.93 8.69
C LYS A 220 -4.75 17.99 8.34
N LEU A 221 -4.00 16.93 8.63
CA LEU A 221 -2.57 16.86 8.31
C LEU A 221 -2.31 16.99 6.80
N TRP A 222 -3.14 16.36 5.98
CA TRP A 222 -3.07 16.48 4.52
C TRP A 222 -3.38 17.91 4.04
N SER A 223 -4.40 18.56 4.59
CA SER A 223 -4.73 19.96 4.28
C SER A 223 -3.58 20.90 4.63
N ASP A 224 -2.97 20.72 5.79
CA ASP A 224 -1.81 21.50 6.22
C ASP A 224 -0.59 21.24 5.31
N TYR A 225 -0.36 19.98 4.91
CA TYR A 225 0.69 19.62 3.95
C TYR A 225 0.47 20.25 2.57
N LYS A 226 -0.77 20.29 2.06
CA LYS A 226 -1.08 20.95 0.77
C LYS A 226 -0.76 22.46 0.79
N LYS A 227 -1.00 23.12 1.92
CA LYS A 227 -0.69 24.56 2.08
C LYS A 227 0.81 24.81 2.10
N ASP A 228 1.56 23.91 2.73
CA ASP A 228 2.99 24.02 2.90
C ASP A 228 3.71 22.66 2.85
N PRO A 229 4.02 22.14 1.65
CA PRO A 229 4.62 20.81 1.48
C PRO A 229 6.12 20.76 1.82
N ALA A 230 6.74 21.90 2.11
CA ALA A 230 8.14 22.03 2.51
C ALA A 230 8.30 22.34 4.01
N LYS A 231 7.20 22.50 4.76
CA LYS A 231 7.20 22.82 6.19
C LYS A 231 8.14 21.95 7.01
N ASN A 232 7.97 20.62 6.91
CA ASN A 232 8.77 19.68 7.70
C ASN A 232 10.24 19.73 7.30
N LEU A 233 10.55 19.89 6.00
CA LEU A 233 11.92 20.01 5.52
C LEU A 233 12.61 21.25 6.07
N ARG A 234 11.89 22.39 6.17
CA ARG A 234 12.41 23.60 6.83
C ARG A 234 12.66 23.39 8.32
N GLN A 235 11.77 22.67 9.00
CA GLN A 235 11.92 22.38 10.43
C GLN A 235 13.07 21.41 10.72
N THR A 236 13.25 20.36 9.91
CA THR A 236 14.34 19.40 10.08
C THR A 236 15.69 19.92 9.62
N SER A 237 15.74 20.82 8.62
CA SER A 237 17.00 21.47 8.20
C SER A 237 17.54 22.45 9.25
N GLY A 238 16.69 22.94 10.16
CA GLY A 238 17.09 23.77 11.31
C GLY A 238 17.41 22.99 12.59
N SER A 239 17.12 21.68 12.64
CA SER A 239 17.41 20.82 13.79
C SER A 239 18.60 19.90 13.50
N THR A 240 19.70 20.07 14.22
CA THR A 240 20.95 19.27 14.15
C THR A 240 20.79 17.80 14.54
N SER A 241 19.58 17.23 14.51
CA SER A 241 19.29 15.89 15.01
C SER A 241 18.32 15.15 14.08
N ILE A 242 18.88 14.23 13.28
CA ILE A 242 18.48 12.81 13.10
C ILE A 242 18.85 12.34 11.67
N SER A 243 20.03 11.71 11.58
CA SER A 243 20.36 10.57 10.70
C SER A 243 20.02 10.64 9.20
N ALA A 244 20.43 11.71 8.54
CA ALA A 244 20.94 11.64 7.15
C ALA A 244 22.40 12.12 7.19
N PRO A 245 23.35 11.52 6.45
CA PRO A 245 24.76 11.94 6.47
C PRO A 245 25.00 13.27 5.74
N VAL A 246 23.96 14.09 5.56
CA VAL A 246 24.08 15.41 4.94
C VAL A 246 23.57 16.43 5.96
N SER A 247 24.49 16.90 6.79
CA SER A 247 24.41 18.26 7.31
C SER A 247 24.35 19.19 6.10
N VAL A 248 23.14 19.59 5.69
CA VAL A 248 22.93 20.55 4.59
C VAL A 248 23.29 21.94 5.11
N SER A 249 24.59 22.19 5.29
CA SER A 249 25.16 23.51 5.52
C SER A 249 26.02 23.97 4.33
N ALA A 250 25.99 23.24 3.22
CA ALA A 250 26.67 23.60 1.99
C ALA A 250 25.69 23.49 0.81
N SER A 251 25.81 24.43 -0.13
CA SER A 251 25.07 24.46 -1.39
C SER A 251 25.04 23.08 -2.07
N ILE A 252 23.87 22.68 -2.58
CA ILE A 252 23.67 21.38 -3.22
C ILE A 252 23.84 21.54 -4.72
N THR A 253 24.69 20.72 -5.33
CA THR A 253 24.80 20.66 -6.80
C THR A 253 23.90 19.56 -7.35
N PHE A 254 22.95 19.94 -8.19
CA PHE A 254 22.01 19.05 -8.89
C PHE A 254 21.87 19.51 -10.33
N ASP A 255 21.85 18.57 -11.28
CA ASP A 255 21.76 18.87 -12.73
C ASP A 255 22.81 19.88 -13.23
N GLY A 256 24.04 19.77 -12.72
CA GLY A 256 25.15 20.67 -13.06
C GLY A 256 25.05 22.10 -12.51
N LYS A 257 24.04 22.40 -11.67
CA LYS A 257 23.82 23.72 -11.05
C LYS A 257 23.95 23.64 -9.53
N THR A 258 24.58 24.65 -8.94
CA THR A 258 24.74 24.77 -7.49
C THR A 258 23.65 25.68 -6.92
N TYR A 259 22.92 25.18 -5.93
CA TYR A 259 21.81 25.88 -5.29
C TYR A 259 22.12 26.14 -3.82
N SER A 260 21.81 27.35 -3.33
CA SER A 260 21.71 27.60 -1.90
C SER A 260 20.59 26.76 -1.27
N GLN A 261 20.61 26.64 0.05
CA GLN A 261 19.58 25.92 0.80
C GLN A 261 18.17 26.49 0.55
N ASP A 262 18.04 27.82 0.54
CA ASP A 262 16.76 28.51 0.30
C ASP A 262 16.25 28.31 -1.13
N GLU A 263 17.16 28.33 -2.13
CA GLU A 263 16.80 28.03 -3.52
C GLU A 263 16.32 26.60 -3.67
N MET A 264 17.00 25.64 -3.05
CA MET A 264 16.59 24.23 -3.06
C MET A 264 15.23 24.04 -2.39
N LEU A 265 14.99 24.69 -1.24
CA LEU A 265 13.70 24.63 -0.56
C LEU A 265 12.57 25.19 -1.43
N LYS A 266 12.80 26.29 -2.15
CA LYS A 266 11.82 26.86 -3.08
C LYS A 266 11.56 25.95 -4.28
N LEU A 267 12.59 25.30 -4.82
CA LEU A 267 12.44 24.33 -5.91
C LEU A 267 11.61 23.13 -5.47
N ILE A 268 11.95 22.52 -4.33
CA ILE A 268 11.19 21.40 -3.76
C ILE A 268 9.73 21.81 -3.48
N GLU A 269 9.51 23.00 -2.94
CA GLU A 269 8.16 23.50 -2.69
C GLU A 269 7.37 23.67 -3.99
N LYS A 270 8.00 24.21 -5.04
CA LYS A 270 7.40 24.36 -6.37
C LYS A 270 7.05 23.01 -6.99
N GLU A 271 8.01 22.09 -7.04
CA GLU A 271 7.83 20.75 -7.61
C GLU A 271 6.70 20.00 -6.91
N ARG A 272 6.69 19.99 -5.57
CA ARG A 272 5.61 19.33 -4.82
C ARG A 272 4.24 19.98 -5.05
N LYS A 273 4.16 21.30 -5.20
CA LYS A 273 2.90 21.97 -5.54
C LYS A 273 2.42 21.55 -6.94
N GLU A 274 3.31 21.47 -7.92
CA GLU A 274 2.98 20.99 -9.27
C GLU A 274 2.55 19.51 -9.27
N GLU A 275 3.23 18.67 -8.49
CA GLU A 275 2.84 17.26 -8.30
C GLU A 275 1.47 17.14 -7.64
N LEU A 276 1.18 17.93 -6.60
CA LEU A 276 -0.12 17.93 -5.92
C LEU A 276 -1.27 18.35 -6.84
N GLN A 277 -1.01 19.21 -7.84
CA GLN A 277 -2.00 19.56 -8.85
C GLN A 277 -2.30 18.40 -9.78
N LYS A 278 -1.27 17.61 -10.14
CA LYS A 278 -1.39 16.43 -11.02
C LYS A 278 -1.88 15.18 -10.26
N ASN A 279 -1.64 15.09 -8.95
CA ASN A 279 -2.02 13.96 -8.12
C ASN A 279 -3.31 14.27 -7.36
N ASN A 280 -4.44 14.13 -8.05
CA ASN A 280 -5.73 14.59 -7.54
C ASN A 280 -6.85 13.52 -7.55
N ASN A 281 -6.57 12.34 -8.12
CA ASN A 281 -7.50 11.22 -8.18
C ASN A 281 -7.03 10.06 -7.31
N PHE A 282 -6.83 10.30 -6.02
CA PHE A 282 -6.41 9.26 -5.07
C PHE A 282 -7.45 8.15 -4.94
N LEU A 283 -7.01 6.90 -4.73
CA LEU A 283 -7.91 5.77 -4.50
C LEU A 283 -8.83 6.04 -3.30
N GLU A 284 -8.26 6.47 -2.17
CA GLU A 284 -9.01 6.81 -0.95
C GLU A 284 -9.55 8.24 -0.99
N LEU A 285 -10.31 8.58 -2.04
CA LEU A 285 -10.73 9.94 -2.38
C LEU A 285 -11.25 10.76 -1.18
N ASP A 286 -12.09 10.17 -0.33
CA ASP A 286 -12.65 10.85 0.87
C ASP A 286 -11.61 11.22 1.95
N LEU A 287 -10.44 10.59 1.97
CA LEU A 287 -9.34 10.94 2.88
C LEU A 287 -8.56 12.18 2.43
N TYR A 288 -8.65 12.54 1.14
CA TYR A 288 -7.86 13.61 0.53
C TYR A 288 -8.67 14.88 0.19
N ARG A 289 -9.99 14.86 0.47
CA ARG A 289 -10.90 16.01 0.36
C ARG A 289 -10.62 17.05 1.44
#